data_AF-A0A7S0UDQ8-F1
#
_entry.id   AF-A0A7S0UDQ8-F1
#
_cell.length_a   1.000
_cell.length_b   1.000
_cell.length_c   1.000
_cell.angle_alpha   90.00
_cell.angle_beta   90.00
_cell.angle_gamma   90.00
#
_symmetry.space_group_name_H-M   'P 1'
#
loop_
_entity.id
_entity.type
_entity.pdbx_description
1 polymer ?
#
loop_
_entity_poly.entity_id
_entity_poly.type
_entity_poly.pdbx_seq_one_letter_code
_entity_poly.pdbx_strand_id
1 'polypeptide(L)'
;KTSELFCDTHGIRIPSTLGLPGSVMRQGGTVNLRTRKQIETVVESVEAYEAQLPVGLSLTERLQVQRYLESCRDLRSALAIPLYNERGAVAGVLELANREGYQPFTSSDEKLIASLSTHAYTHVKHAMGYQACAGRLGKQT
;
A
#
# COMPACT_ATOMS: atom_id res chain seq x y z
N LYS A 1 2.49 9.72 17.18
CA LYS A 1 2.66 9.77 15.71
C LYS A 1 2.62 8.34 15.22
N THR A 2 1.42 7.74 15.25
CA THR A 2 1.23 6.28 15.37
C THR A 2 -0.01 5.83 14.58
N SER A 3 -0.38 6.55 13.52
CA SER A 3 -1.69 6.41 12.87
C SER A 3 -1.62 6.27 11.35
N GLU A 4 -0.47 5.94 10.78
CA GLU A 4 -0.32 5.65 9.33
C GLU A 4 -0.16 4.15 9.06
N LEU A 5 -0.38 3.31 10.07
CA LEU A 5 -0.12 1.89 9.98
C LEU A 5 -1.45 1.14 9.96
N PHE A 6 -1.84 0.82 8.74
CA PHE A 6 -2.72 -0.27 8.35
C PHE A 6 -4.19 -0.16 8.80
N CYS A 7 -5.07 0.02 7.82
CA CYS A 7 -6.50 -0.21 8.03
C CYS A 7 -6.87 -1.59 7.49
N ASP A 8 -7.35 -2.46 8.37
CA ASP A 8 -8.09 -3.67 8.01
C ASP A 8 -9.49 -3.57 8.63
N THR A 9 -10.47 -3.85 7.78
CA THR A 9 -11.73 -4.51 8.17
C THR A 9 -12.28 -5.32 6.98
N HIS A 10 -11.85 -5.02 5.74
CA HIS A 10 -12.39 -5.65 4.51
C HIS A 10 -11.37 -5.80 3.35
N GLY A 11 -10.06 -5.92 3.63
CA GLY A 11 -9.06 -6.16 2.56
C GLY A 11 -8.70 -4.94 1.68
N ILE A 12 -9.13 -3.72 2.02
CA ILE A 12 -8.64 -2.50 1.37
C ILE A 12 -7.32 -2.08 2.04
N ARG A 13 -6.20 -2.36 1.38
CA ARG A 13 -4.86 -1.95 1.84
C ARG A 13 -4.65 -0.46 1.53
N ILE A 14 -4.67 0.38 2.55
CA ILE A 14 -4.14 1.74 2.49
C ILE A 14 -2.75 1.69 3.11
N PRO A 15 -1.71 2.22 2.46
CA PRO A 15 -0.39 1.68 2.63
C PRO A 15 0.39 2.31 3.78
N SER A 16 1.25 1.47 4.34
CA SER A 16 2.32 1.83 5.26
C SER A 16 3.51 2.43 4.52
N THR A 17 4.43 3.03 5.28
CA THR A 17 5.73 3.53 4.81
C THR A 17 6.74 2.43 4.45
N LEU A 18 6.28 1.18 4.28
CA LEU A 18 7.12 -0.03 4.16
C LEU A 18 6.95 -0.74 2.82
N GLY A 19 8.00 -1.48 2.43
CA GLY A 19 8.00 -2.30 1.22
C GLY A 19 7.71 -1.54 -0.07
N LEU A 20 6.94 -2.17 -0.94
CA LEU A 20 6.51 -1.60 -2.21
C LEU A 20 5.75 -0.28 -2.02
N PRO A 21 4.70 -0.23 -1.19
CA PRO A 21 4.01 1.01 -0.97
C PRO A 21 4.86 2.10 -0.33
N GLY A 22 5.72 1.75 0.62
CA GLY A 22 6.66 2.69 1.22
C GLY A 22 7.63 3.32 0.23
N SER A 23 8.05 2.54 -0.77
CA SER A 23 8.90 3.04 -1.86
C SER A 23 8.15 4.06 -2.72
N VAL A 24 6.89 3.77 -3.07
CA VAL A 24 6.02 4.72 -3.79
C VAL A 24 5.74 5.98 -2.96
N MET A 25 5.44 5.85 -1.68
CA MET A 25 5.19 6.99 -0.78
C MET A 25 6.41 7.92 -0.67
N ARG A 26 7.63 7.37 -0.71
CA ARG A 26 8.88 8.16 -0.69
C ARG A 26 9.24 8.78 -2.03
N GLN A 27 9.06 8.03 -3.11
CA GLN A 27 9.52 8.44 -4.45
C GLN A 27 8.47 9.23 -5.24
N GLY A 28 7.19 9.10 -4.90
CA GLY A 28 6.10 9.75 -5.63
C GLY A 28 5.91 9.21 -7.05
N GLY A 29 6.21 7.93 -7.30
CA GLY A 29 6.18 7.35 -8.65
C GLY A 29 5.73 5.89 -8.66
N THR A 30 5.35 5.41 -9.84
CA THR A 30 4.96 4.01 -10.04
C THR A 30 6.17 3.09 -9.85
N VAL A 31 5.99 2.03 -9.09
CA VAL A 31 6.97 0.94 -8.95
C VAL A 31 6.41 -0.30 -9.61
N ASN A 32 7.13 -0.84 -10.60
CA ASN A 32 6.76 -2.07 -11.29
C ASN A 32 7.88 -3.11 -11.14
N LEU A 33 7.61 -4.15 -10.35
CA LEU A 33 8.51 -5.28 -10.18
C LEU A 33 8.20 -6.33 -11.24
N ARG A 34 9.13 -6.47 -12.17
CA ARG A 34 8.98 -7.34 -13.34
C ARG A 34 9.79 -8.62 -13.24
N THR A 35 10.81 -8.63 -12.40
CA THR A 35 11.74 -9.76 -12.28
C THR A 35 11.83 -10.25 -10.83
N ARG A 36 12.14 -11.54 -10.67
CA ARG A 36 12.32 -12.15 -9.34
C ARG A 36 13.38 -11.43 -8.51
N LYS A 37 14.50 -11.02 -9.13
CA LYS A 37 15.56 -10.26 -8.47
C LYS A 37 15.06 -8.94 -7.86
N GLN A 38 14.20 -8.21 -8.57
CA GLN A 38 13.61 -6.97 -8.04
C GLN A 38 12.71 -7.23 -6.83
N ILE A 39 11.97 -8.35 -6.85
CA ILE A 39 11.13 -8.77 -5.72
C ILE A 39 12.01 -9.14 -4.52
N GLU A 40 13.06 -9.93 -4.74
CA GLU A 40 14.01 -10.32 -3.69
C GLU A 40 14.64 -9.10 -3.02
N THR A 41 15.08 -8.10 -3.78
CA THR A 41 15.59 -6.84 -3.22
C THR A 41 14.57 -6.12 -2.34
N VAL A 42 13.29 -6.12 -2.73
CA VAL A 42 12.24 -5.53 -1.89
C VAL A 42 12.02 -6.36 -0.63
N VAL A 43 11.95 -7.69 -0.74
CA VAL A 43 11.80 -8.59 0.42
C VAL A 43 12.94 -8.38 1.40
N GLU A 44 14.20 -8.40 0.94
CA GLU A 44 15.39 -8.13 1.74
C GLU A 44 15.31 -6.77 2.45
N SER A 45 14.82 -5.73 1.75
CA SER A 45 14.66 -4.40 2.35
C SER A 45 13.62 -4.36 3.47
N VAL A 46 12.56 -5.18 3.37
CA VAL A 46 11.51 -5.27 4.39
C VAL A 46 11.96 -6.15 5.55
N GLU A 47 12.70 -7.23 5.29
CA GLU A 47 13.30 -8.08 6.33
C GLU A 47 14.33 -7.31 7.16
N ALA A 48 15.16 -6.49 6.50
CA ALA A 48 16.09 -5.59 7.18
C ALA A 48 15.36 -4.57 8.07
N TYR A 49 14.19 -4.08 7.62
CA TYR A 49 13.35 -3.21 8.43
C TYR A 49 12.71 -3.94 9.62
N GLU A 50 12.20 -5.16 9.42
CA GLU A 50 11.64 -5.99 10.50
C GLU A 50 12.66 -6.21 11.62
N ALA A 51 13.92 -6.50 11.26
CA ALA A 51 15.00 -6.70 12.22
C ALA A 51 15.34 -5.44 13.03
N GLN A 52 15.04 -4.24 12.51
CA GLN A 52 15.30 -2.95 13.14
C GLN A 52 14.08 -2.39 13.89
N LEU A 53 12.98 -3.14 13.94
CA LEU A 53 11.75 -2.69 14.60
C LEU A 53 11.99 -2.40 16.09
N PRO A 54 11.62 -1.20 16.59
CA PRO A 54 11.78 -0.88 18.01
C PRO A 54 11.07 -1.89 18.92
N VAL A 55 11.74 -2.22 20.03
CA VAL A 55 11.25 -3.21 21.02
C VAL A 55 9.86 -2.84 21.56
N GLY A 56 9.47 -1.56 21.53
CA GLY A 56 8.17 -1.06 22.00
C GLY A 56 7.00 -1.11 21.00
N LEU A 57 7.14 -1.72 19.82
CA LEU A 57 6.01 -1.94 18.90
C LEU A 57 5.00 -2.93 19.48
N SER A 58 3.70 -2.67 19.26
CA SER A 58 2.65 -3.59 19.68
C SER A 58 2.73 -4.92 18.92
N LEU A 59 2.22 -6.00 19.54
CA LEU A 59 2.15 -7.32 18.91
C LEU A 59 1.38 -7.27 17.58
N THR A 60 0.33 -6.46 17.50
CA THR A 60 -0.48 -6.28 16.28
C THR A 60 0.34 -5.69 15.13
N GLU A 61 1.11 -4.65 15.39
CA GLU A 61 1.95 -4.01 14.36
C GLU A 61 3.04 -4.98 13.87
N ARG A 62 3.66 -5.75 14.77
CA ARG A 62 4.65 -6.77 14.40
C ARG A 62 4.05 -7.86 13.50
N LEU A 63 2.89 -8.39 13.87
CA LEU A 63 2.18 -9.41 13.08
C LEU A 63 1.80 -8.90 11.68
N GLN A 64 1.45 -7.62 11.55
CA GLN A 64 1.13 -7.03 10.24
C GLN A 64 2.35 -6.97 9.32
N VAL A 65 3.52 -6.59 9.86
CA VAL A 65 4.78 -6.59 9.10
C VAL A 65 5.12 -8.00 8.64
N GLN A 66 4.99 -8.99 9.53
CA GLN A 66 5.24 -10.39 9.20
C GLN A 66 4.30 -10.92 8.10
N ARG A 67 2.99 -10.66 8.23
CA ARG A 67 2.01 -11.05 7.20
C ARG A 67 2.28 -10.38 5.85
N TYR A 68 2.76 -9.14 5.86
CA TYR A 68 3.14 -8.45 4.63
C TYR A 68 4.38 -9.09 3.98
N LEU A 69 5.39 -9.45 4.78
CA LEU A 69 6.58 -10.17 4.32
C LEU A 69 6.23 -11.53 3.70
N GLU A 70 5.40 -12.31 4.37
CA GLU A 70 4.88 -13.58 3.84
C GLU A 70 4.19 -13.37 2.49
N SER A 71 3.31 -12.38 2.39
CA SER A 71 2.65 -12.00 1.14
C SER A 71 3.63 -11.59 0.04
N CYS A 72 4.80 -11.04 0.39
CA CYS A 72 5.81 -10.63 -0.59
C CYS A 72 6.63 -11.82 -1.13
N ARG A 73 6.84 -12.88 -0.32
CA ARG A 73 7.63 -14.05 -0.73
C ARG A 73 7.00 -14.81 -1.91
N ASP A 74 5.67 -14.81 -1.96
CA ASP A 74 4.87 -15.44 -3.02
C ASP A 74 4.63 -14.53 -4.25
N LEU A 75 5.23 -13.33 -4.28
CA LEU A 75 5.13 -12.45 -5.44
C LEU A 75 5.96 -12.98 -6.62
N ARG A 76 5.33 -12.96 -7.79
CA ARG A 76 5.92 -13.20 -9.12
C ARG A 76 6.07 -11.90 -9.91
N SER A 77 5.09 -11.01 -9.77
CA SER A 77 5.09 -9.65 -10.32
C SER A 77 4.29 -8.75 -9.40
N ALA A 78 4.63 -7.46 -9.37
CA ALA A 78 3.90 -6.49 -8.58
C ALA A 78 3.91 -5.10 -9.24
N LEU A 79 2.81 -4.39 -9.09
CA LEU A 79 2.65 -3.02 -9.60
C LEU A 79 2.06 -2.17 -8.49
N ALA A 80 2.78 -1.13 -8.09
CA ALA A 80 2.35 -0.18 -7.08
C ALA A 80 2.25 1.22 -7.69
N ILE A 81 1.05 1.80 -7.65
CA ILE A 81 0.75 3.10 -8.26
C ILE A 81 0.28 4.09 -7.18
N PRO A 82 0.83 5.32 -7.13
CA PRO A 82 0.40 6.31 -6.16
C PRO A 82 -1.04 6.77 -6.38
N LEU A 83 -1.75 7.00 -5.27
CA LEU A 83 -2.99 7.75 -5.20
C LEU A 83 -2.65 9.19 -4.83
N TYR A 84 -2.81 10.14 -5.75
CA TYR A 84 -2.53 11.55 -5.48
C TYR A 84 -3.77 12.26 -4.92
N ASN A 85 -3.56 13.14 -3.96
CA ASN A 85 -4.57 14.10 -3.52
C ASN A 85 -4.62 15.35 -4.42
N GLU A 86 -5.55 16.26 -4.12
CA GLU A 86 -5.71 17.51 -4.88
C GLU A 86 -4.49 18.43 -4.82
N ARG A 87 -3.57 18.21 -3.88
CA ARG A 87 -2.32 18.97 -3.73
C ARG A 87 -1.15 18.33 -4.48
N GLY A 88 -1.38 17.22 -5.20
CA GLY A 88 -0.34 16.46 -5.88
C GLY A 88 0.53 15.63 -4.94
N ALA A 89 0.19 15.51 -3.66
CA ALA A 89 0.91 14.65 -2.72
C ALA A 89 0.35 13.23 -2.73
N VAL A 90 1.21 12.24 -2.53
CA VAL A 90 0.79 10.83 -2.42
C VAL A 90 0.01 10.65 -1.12
N ALA A 91 -1.28 10.34 -1.25
CA ALA A 91 -2.20 10.09 -0.15
C ALA A 91 -2.44 8.60 0.11
N GLY A 92 -1.97 7.73 -0.80
CA GLY A 92 -2.05 6.29 -0.68
C GLY A 92 -1.40 5.62 -1.88
N VAL A 93 -1.47 4.30 -1.94
CA VAL A 93 -0.89 3.48 -3.00
C VAL A 93 -1.87 2.36 -3.32
N LEU A 94 -2.09 2.13 -4.60
CA LEU A 94 -2.79 0.97 -5.13
C LEU A 94 -1.76 -0.07 -5.52
N GLU A 95 -1.77 -1.21 -4.83
CA GLU A 95 -0.84 -2.32 -5.06
C GLU A 95 -1.57 -3.49 -5.72
N LEU A 96 -1.02 -3.98 -6.83
CA LEU A 96 -1.45 -5.17 -7.54
C LEU A 96 -0.34 -6.21 -7.47
N ALA A 97 -0.72 -7.45 -7.29
CA ALA A 97 0.19 -8.59 -7.17
C ALA A 97 -0.17 -9.65 -8.21
N ASN A 98 0.84 -10.38 -8.69
CA ASN A 98 0.70 -11.61 -9.45
C ASN A 98 -0.22 -11.50 -10.66
N ARG A 99 0.21 -10.72 -11.66
CA ARG A 99 -0.50 -10.66 -12.95
C ARG A 99 -0.72 -12.07 -13.50
N GLU A 100 -1.91 -12.30 -14.02
CA GLU A 100 -2.29 -13.58 -14.62
C GLU A 100 -1.40 -13.94 -15.81
N GLY A 101 -1.30 -15.24 -16.10
CA GLY A 101 -0.46 -15.74 -17.18
C GLY A 101 1.05 -15.71 -16.90
N TYR A 102 1.48 -15.49 -15.64
CA TYR A 102 2.89 -15.49 -15.21
C TYR A 102 3.76 -14.44 -15.91
N GLN A 103 3.16 -13.35 -16.39
CA GLN A 103 3.88 -12.25 -17.04
C GLN A 103 4.03 -11.04 -16.11
N PRO A 104 5.06 -10.19 -16.33
CA PRO A 104 5.14 -8.89 -15.69
C PRO A 104 4.01 -7.95 -16.11
N PHE A 105 3.74 -6.92 -15.30
CA PHE A 105 2.87 -5.81 -15.71
C PHE A 105 3.52 -4.99 -16.82
N THR A 106 2.73 -4.65 -17.83
CA THR A 106 3.13 -3.87 -19.01
C THR A 106 2.90 -2.38 -18.80
N SER A 107 3.45 -1.55 -19.69
CA SER A 107 3.17 -0.11 -19.70
C SER A 107 1.70 0.23 -19.97
N SER A 108 0.98 -0.63 -20.69
CA SER A 108 -0.46 -0.49 -20.87
C SER A 108 -1.22 -0.73 -19.57
N ASP A 109 -0.83 -1.75 -18.79
CA ASP A 109 -1.40 -2.00 -17.47
C ASP A 109 -1.13 -0.81 -16.53
N GLU A 110 0.10 -0.28 -16.53
CA GLU A 110 0.47 0.91 -15.74
C GLU A 110 -0.44 2.11 -16.04
N LYS A 111 -0.68 2.42 -17.32
CA LYS A 111 -1.54 3.54 -17.74
C LYS A 111 -3.01 3.32 -17.34
N LEU A 112 -3.51 2.10 -17.51
CA LEU A 112 -4.88 1.74 -17.14
C LEU A 112 -5.09 1.92 -15.63
N ILE A 113 -4.20 1.35 -14.83
CA ILE A 113 -4.29 1.41 -13.37
C ILE A 113 -4.05 2.84 -12.86
N ALA A 114 -3.19 3.63 -13.49
CA ALA A 114 -3.02 5.05 -13.16
C ALA A 114 -4.29 5.88 -13.42
N SER A 115 -5.08 5.53 -14.44
CA SER A 115 -6.37 6.17 -14.66
C SER A 115 -7.36 5.77 -13.56
N LEU A 116 -7.38 4.49 -13.19
CA LEU A 116 -8.22 3.97 -12.11
C LEU A 116 -7.85 4.55 -10.75
N SER A 117 -6.56 4.79 -10.48
CA SER A 117 -6.05 5.27 -9.20
C SER A 117 -6.63 6.65 -8.83
N THR A 118 -6.78 7.52 -9.84
CA THR A 118 -7.39 8.85 -9.68
C THR A 118 -8.84 8.76 -9.18
N HIS A 119 -9.61 7.84 -9.74
CA HIS A 119 -11.00 7.62 -9.33
C HIS A 119 -11.07 6.93 -7.96
N ALA A 120 -10.24 5.91 -7.75
CA ALA A 120 -10.16 5.17 -6.48
C ALA A 120 -9.90 6.13 -5.30
N TYR A 121 -8.95 7.06 -5.43
CA TYR A 121 -8.68 8.07 -4.41
C TYR A 121 -9.94 8.88 -4.05
N THR A 122 -10.64 9.40 -5.06
CA THR A 122 -11.83 10.24 -4.87
C THR A 122 -12.91 9.48 -4.11
N HIS A 123 -13.19 8.24 -4.50
CA HIS A 123 -14.20 7.42 -3.83
C HIS A 123 -13.82 7.05 -2.40
N VAL A 124 -12.56 6.66 -2.15
CA VAL A 124 -12.06 6.36 -0.80
C VAL A 124 -12.15 7.61 0.08
N LYS A 125 -11.74 8.78 -0.44
CA LYS A 125 -11.85 10.06 0.27
C LYS A 125 -13.29 10.38 0.66
N HIS A 126 -14.24 10.23 -0.25
CA HIS A 126 -15.65 10.47 0.04
C HIS A 126 -16.20 9.51 1.10
N ALA A 127 -15.89 8.20 0.98
CA ALA A 127 -16.31 7.20 1.96
C ALA A 127 -15.78 7.52 3.38
N MET A 128 -14.50 7.86 3.49
CA MET A 128 -13.90 8.28 4.76
C MET A 128 -14.54 9.55 5.32
N GLY A 129 -14.84 10.52 4.45
CA GLY A 129 -15.54 11.75 4.83
C GLY A 129 -16.92 11.48 5.43
N TYR A 130 -17.70 10.58 4.81
CA TYR A 130 -19.00 10.17 5.34
C TYR A 130 -18.89 9.45 6.67
N GLN A 131 -17.95 8.50 6.81
CA GLN A 131 -17.71 7.79 8.06
C GLN A 131 -17.33 8.75 9.20
N ALA A 132 -16.48 9.74 8.93
CA ALA A 132 -16.10 10.75 9.90
C ALA A 132 -17.28 11.62 10.35
N CYS A 133 -18.18 11.98 9.42
CA CYS A 133 -19.39 12.74 9.75
C CYS A 133 -20.34 11.91 10.62
N ALA A 134 -20.60 10.65 10.25
CA ALA A 134 -21.43 9.74 11.02
C ALA A 134 -20.90 9.55 12.47
N GLY A 135 -19.59 9.38 12.63
CA GLY A 135 -18.96 9.23 13.95
C GLY A 135 -19.01 10.48 14.83
N ARG A 136 -19.14 11.69 14.26
CA ARG A 136 -19.32 12.93 15.04
C ARG A 136 -20.76 13.08 15.53
N LEU A 137 -21.73 12.75 14.68
CA LEU A 137 -23.15 12.82 15.02
C LEU A 137 -23.50 11.84 16.15
N GLY A 138 -22.96 10.61 16.12
CA GLY A 138 -23.18 9.62 17.19
C GLY A 138 -22.49 9.93 18.54
N LYS A 139 -21.65 10.96 18.62
CA LYS A 139 -21.02 11.41 19.88
C LYS A 139 -21.74 12.61 20.52
N GLN A 140 -22.73 13.18 19.84
CA GLN A 140 -23.49 14.34 20.32
C GLN A 140 -24.86 13.98 20.92
N THR A 141 -25.26 12.71 20.84
CA THR A 141 -26.40 12.10 21.54
C THR A 141 -25.92 11.30 22.75
#